data_AF-Q2ESP5-F1
#
_entry.id   AF-Q2ESP5-F1
#
_cell.length_a   1.000
_cell.length_b   1.000
_cell.length_c   1.000
_cell.angle_alpha   90.00
_cell.angle_beta   90.00
_cell.angle_gamma   90.00
#
_symmetry.space_group_name_H-M   'P 1'
#
loop_
_entity.id
_entity.type
_entity.pdbx_description
1 polymer ?
#
loop_
_entity_poly.entity_id
_entity_poly.type
_entity_poly.pdbx_seq_one_letter_code
_entity_poly.pdbx_strand_id
1 'polypeptide(L)'
;MKTQMSFNIYIDQINDFTEIVPETLRAHTICKFLKKEYIPSKIVNAFEGEGEAYQIRMDKRSINKLDEMVKIANESGLNAKKDVNRSAIMRDVFEQFINKYRHIKFPKPERKRTLLHVEAGTINNLAKYIDSYERNKTIEEFIVQEYSGPHITAKELKKRLRTESELIPITLDATTFLILDEIAEEFGENVKRAHILRDAINQLSQGFNASLNM
;
A
#
# COMPACT_ATOMS: atom_id res chain seq x y z
N MET A 1 1.22 -9.93 3.34
CA MET A 1 0.22 -8.97 3.82
C MET A 1 0.91 -7.78 4.46
N LYS A 2 0.25 -6.62 4.45
CA LYS A 2 0.70 -5.43 5.18
C LYS A 2 0.47 -5.58 6.69
N THR A 3 1.28 -4.90 7.48
CA THR A 3 1.16 -4.86 8.95
C THR A 3 0.55 -3.53 9.37
N GLN A 4 -0.44 -3.55 10.26
CA GLN A 4 -1.00 -2.34 10.84
C GLN A 4 -0.06 -1.79 11.93
N MET A 5 0.35 -0.54 11.78
CA MET A 5 1.19 0.19 12.74
C MET A 5 0.44 1.42 13.25
N SER A 6 0.66 1.77 14.52
CA SER A 6 0.07 2.96 15.13
C SER A 6 1.15 3.98 15.44
N PHE A 7 0.90 5.24 15.10
CA PHE A 7 1.83 6.36 15.30
C PHE A 7 1.12 7.50 16.01
N ASN A 8 1.82 8.19 16.91
CA ASN A 8 1.29 9.42 17.52
C ASN A 8 1.56 10.61 16.58
N ILE A 9 0.52 11.10 15.91
CA ILE A 9 0.54 12.18 14.91
C ILE A 9 -0.30 13.36 15.41
N TYR A 10 0.10 14.59 15.07
CA TYR A 10 -0.70 15.78 15.44
C TYR A 10 -2.05 15.78 14.72
N ILE A 11 -3.11 16.19 15.42
CA ILE A 11 -4.47 16.21 14.86
C ILE A 11 -4.53 17.07 13.59
N ASP A 12 -3.88 18.24 13.58
CA ASP A 12 -3.83 19.13 12.41
C ASP A 12 -3.15 18.46 11.20
N GLN A 13 -2.10 17.68 11.43
CA GLN A 13 -1.44 16.92 10.36
C GLN A 13 -2.36 15.83 9.80
N ILE A 14 -3.12 15.16 10.67
CA ILE A 14 -4.11 14.16 10.22
C ILE A 14 -5.18 14.86 9.38
N ASN A 15 -5.74 15.97 9.85
CA ASN A 15 -6.78 16.71 9.15
C ASN A 15 -6.29 17.17 7.77
N ASP A 16 -5.17 17.90 7.70
CA ASP A 16 -4.57 18.35 6.44
C ASP A 16 -4.32 17.17 5.47
N PHE A 17 -3.75 16.07 5.99
CA PHE A 17 -3.50 14.89 5.17
C PHE A 17 -4.79 14.25 4.63
N THR A 18 -5.85 14.20 5.45
CA THR A 18 -7.14 13.61 5.08
C THR A 18 -7.92 14.45 4.08
N GLU A 19 -7.71 15.76 4.05
CA GLU A 19 -8.25 16.68 3.04
C GLU A 19 -7.54 16.53 1.69
N ILE A 20 -6.23 16.28 1.73
CA ILE A 20 -5.40 16.13 0.53
C ILE A 20 -5.64 14.74 -0.09
N VAL A 21 -5.60 13.66 0.71
CA VAL A 21 -5.54 12.28 0.20
C VAL A 21 -6.84 11.51 0.47
N PRO A 22 -7.47 10.94 -0.59
CA PRO A 22 -8.63 10.07 -0.44
C PRO A 22 -8.36 8.87 0.47
N GLU A 23 -9.33 8.50 1.29
CA GLU A 23 -9.20 7.46 2.34
C GLU A 23 -8.52 6.18 1.86
N THR A 24 -8.97 5.64 0.73
CA THR A 24 -8.45 4.40 0.17
C THR A 24 -6.96 4.47 -0.17
N LEU A 25 -6.44 5.66 -0.52
CA LEU A 25 -5.06 5.85 -0.97
C LEU A 25 -4.11 6.27 0.14
N ARG A 26 -4.63 6.68 1.31
CA ARG A 26 -3.83 7.27 2.40
C ARG A 26 -2.61 6.43 2.76
N ALA A 27 -2.81 5.16 3.10
CA ALA A 27 -1.72 4.26 3.49
C ALA A 27 -0.69 4.06 2.37
N HIS A 28 -1.14 3.87 1.13
CA HIS A 28 -0.23 3.69 -0.01
C HIS A 28 0.58 4.97 -0.28
N THR A 29 -0.08 6.12 -0.36
CA THR A 29 0.53 7.42 -0.65
C THR A 29 1.62 7.78 0.36
N ILE A 30 1.31 7.67 1.66
CA ILE A 30 2.28 8.05 2.69
C ILE A 30 3.47 7.07 2.75
N CYS A 31 3.22 5.76 2.56
CA CYS A 31 4.30 4.77 2.48
C CYS A 31 5.17 4.98 1.23
N LYS A 32 4.57 5.35 0.09
CA LYS A 32 5.29 5.68 -1.13
C LYS A 32 6.18 6.90 -0.92
N PHE A 33 5.65 7.95 -0.31
CA PHE A 33 6.42 9.15 0.02
C PHE A 33 7.60 8.83 0.94
N LEU A 34 7.37 8.08 2.03
CA LEU A 34 8.41 7.58 2.92
C LEU A 34 9.52 6.82 2.17
N LYS A 35 9.15 5.97 1.21
CA LYS A 35 10.11 5.14 0.46
C LYS A 35 10.92 5.92 -0.57
N LYS A 36 10.29 6.84 -1.29
CA LYS A 36 10.82 7.41 -2.54
C LYS A 36 11.29 8.87 -2.40
N GLU A 37 10.72 9.63 -1.48
CA GLU A 37 10.82 11.10 -1.50
C GLU A 37 11.21 11.71 -0.16
N TYR A 38 10.88 11.05 0.94
CA TYR A 38 11.21 11.54 2.27
C TYR A 38 12.72 11.56 2.50
N ILE A 39 13.19 12.71 2.98
CA ILE A 39 14.56 12.89 3.45
C ILE A 39 14.45 13.44 4.88
N PRO A 40 15.06 12.77 5.88
CA PRO A 40 14.98 13.21 7.26
C PRO A 40 15.61 14.60 7.38
N SER A 41 14.83 15.53 7.93
CA SER A 41 15.28 16.90 8.17
C SER A 41 15.55 17.11 9.67
N LYS A 42 15.38 18.33 10.17
CA LYS A 42 15.49 18.61 11.60
C LYS A 42 14.30 18.03 12.34
N ILE A 43 14.46 16.82 12.87
CA ILE A 43 13.37 16.08 13.53
C ILE A 43 13.14 16.64 14.93
N VAL A 44 11.99 17.29 15.11
CA VAL A 44 11.55 17.78 16.41
C VAL A 44 10.90 16.63 17.17
N ASN A 45 11.63 16.15 18.17
CA ASN A 45 11.19 15.01 19.00
C ASN A 45 10.28 15.45 20.16
N ALA A 46 10.21 16.75 20.45
CA ALA A 46 9.25 17.30 21.40
C ALA A 46 7.85 17.21 20.79
N PHE A 47 7.00 16.38 21.39
CA PHE A 47 5.58 16.34 21.06
C PHE A 47 4.87 17.37 21.93
N GLU A 48 4.76 18.59 21.42
CA GLU A 48 4.12 19.72 22.12
C GLU A 48 2.82 20.06 21.37
N GLY A 49 1.74 19.34 21.66
CA GLY A 49 0.44 19.53 21.00
C GLY A 49 -0.53 18.37 21.23
N GLU A 50 -1.73 18.50 20.68
CA GLU A 50 -2.73 17.43 20.69
C GLU A 50 -2.40 16.37 19.63
N GLY A 51 -2.35 15.12 20.08
CA GLY A 51 -1.98 13.97 19.26
C GLY A 51 -2.99 12.86 19.31
N GLU A 52 -3.08 12.14 18.20
CA GLU A 52 -3.91 10.97 18.03
C GLU A 52 -3.08 9.78 17.55
N ALA A 53 -3.47 8.59 18.01
CA ALA A 53 -2.95 7.33 17.51
C ALA A 53 -3.51 7.05 16.09
N TYR A 54 -2.72 7.38 15.06
CA TYR A 54 -3.08 7.17 13.66
C TYR A 54 -2.57 5.83 13.14
N GLN A 55 -3.46 5.04 12.55
CA GLN A 55 -3.16 3.70 12.06
C GLN A 55 -2.81 3.69 10.57
N ILE A 56 -1.69 3.04 10.22
CA ILE A 56 -1.22 2.91 8.84
C ILE A 56 -0.83 1.46 8.58
N ARG A 57 -1.34 0.92 7.47
CA ARG A 57 -0.95 -0.41 6.97
C ARG A 57 0.30 -0.29 6.12
N MET A 58 1.41 -0.86 6.59
CA MET A 58 2.72 -0.76 5.97
C MET A 58 3.21 -2.12 5.46
N ASP A 59 3.81 -2.14 4.28
CA ASP A 59 4.56 -3.32 3.81
C ASP A 59 5.93 -3.41 4.51
N LYS A 60 6.56 -4.59 4.45
CA LYS A 60 7.86 -4.83 5.09
C LYS A 60 8.95 -3.85 4.63
N ARG A 61 8.92 -3.42 3.36
CA ARG A 61 9.91 -2.48 2.82
C ARG A 61 9.74 -1.09 3.42
N SER A 62 8.51 -0.64 3.60
CA SER A 62 8.16 0.63 4.23
C SER A 62 8.54 0.64 5.70
N ILE A 63 8.34 -0.48 6.41
CA ILE A 63 8.79 -0.65 7.81
C ILE A 63 10.32 -0.59 7.90
N ASN A 64 11.02 -1.35 7.05
CA ASN A 64 12.48 -1.33 7.02
C ASN A 64 13.01 0.07 6.70
N LYS A 65 12.36 0.80 5.79
CA LYS A 65 12.73 2.19 5.48
C LYS A 65 12.52 3.10 6.68
N LEU A 66 11.39 2.98 7.37
CA LEU A 66 11.12 3.75 8.58
C LEU A 66 12.18 3.50 9.65
N ASP A 67 12.58 2.24 9.84
CA ASP A 67 13.63 1.86 10.79
C ASP A 67 15.00 2.42 10.40
N GLU A 68 15.33 2.39 9.11
CA GLU A 68 16.52 3.03 8.57
C GLU A 68 16.51 4.54 8.88
N MET A 69 15.38 5.23 8.68
CA MET A 69 15.27 6.67 8.94
C MET A 69 15.42 7.00 10.43
N VAL A 70 14.86 6.17 11.32
CA VAL A 70 15.07 6.28 12.76
C VAL A 70 16.56 6.17 13.10
N LYS A 71 17.25 5.18 12.52
CA LYS A 71 18.68 4.97 12.73
C LYS A 71 19.51 6.18 12.26
N ILE A 72 19.28 6.64 11.02
CA ILE A 72 19.98 7.79 10.44
C ILE A 72 19.79 9.05 11.31
N ALA A 73 18.56 9.30 11.76
CA ALA A 73 18.25 10.46 12.59
C ALA A 73 19.03 10.47 13.90
N ASN A 74 19.14 9.31 14.55
CA ASN A 74 19.88 9.16 15.81
C ASN A 74 21.39 9.23 15.63
N GLU A 75 21.93 8.67 14.54
CA GLU A 75 23.38 8.67 14.27
C GLU A 75 23.90 10.03 13.80
N SER A 76 23.07 10.80 13.08
CA SER A 76 23.48 12.07 12.44
C SER A 76 23.30 13.30 13.33
N GLY A 77 22.79 13.14 14.55
CA GLY A 77 22.52 14.25 15.47
C GLY A 77 21.48 15.25 14.92
N LEU A 78 20.56 14.79 14.06
CA LEU A 78 19.47 15.61 13.48
C LEU A 78 18.45 16.07 14.54
N ASN A 79 18.64 15.62 15.78
CA ASN A 79 17.86 15.82 16.97
C ASN A 79 18.70 16.52 18.05
N ALA A 80 18.17 17.62 18.61
CA ALA A 80 18.93 18.42 19.57
C ALA A 80 19.15 17.76 20.95
N LYS A 81 18.28 16.81 21.39
CA LYS A 81 18.26 16.35 22.80
C LYS A 81 17.75 14.92 23.12
N LYS A 82 17.17 14.12 22.19
CA LYS A 82 16.54 12.80 22.52
C LYS A 82 16.50 11.80 21.37
N ASP A 83 16.53 10.50 21.69
CA ASP A 83 16.32 9.37 20.77
C ASP A 83 15.04 9.53 19.94
N VAL A 84 15.21 9.70 18.62
CA VAL A 84 14.13 9.74 17.63
C VAL A 84 13.50 8.35 17.55
N ASN A 85 12.17 8.31 17.60
CA ASN A 85 11.40 7.09 17.41
C ASN A 85 10.59 7.13 16.10
N ARG A 86 9.95 6.01 15.75
CA ARG A 86 9.16 5.88 14.53
C ARG A 86 8.04 6.94 14.42
N SER A 87 7.39 7.32 15.53
CA SER A 87 6.34 8.35 15.50
C SER A 87 6.91 9.74 15.18
N ALA A 88 8.09 10.08 15.71
CA ALA A 88 8.75 11.33 15.38
C ALA A 88 9.13 11.41 13.88
N ILE A 89 9.62 10.32 13.29
CA ILE A 89 9.83 10.25 11.84
C ILE A 89 8.51 10.41 11.10
N MET A 90 7.46 9.68 11.49
CA MET A 90 6.18 9.78 10.78
C MET A 90 5.56 11.18 10.87
N ARG A 91 5.76 11.95 11.94
CA ARG A 91 5.33 13.36 11.98
C ARG A 91 6.07 14.23 10.98
N ASP A 92 7.39 14.07 10.83
CA ASP A 92 8.19 14.78 9.81
C ASP A 92 7.76 14.34 8.40
N VAL A 93 7.49 13.05 8.20
CA VAL A 93 6.95 12.51 6.94
C VAL A 93 5.61 13.17 6.59
N PHE A 94 4.68 13.27 7.54
CA PHE A 94 3.40 13.96 7.33
C PHE A 94 3.60 15.44 7.01
N GLU A 95 4.42 16.14 7.78
CA GLU A 95 4.71 17.57 7.57
C GLU A 95 5.28 17.83 6.17
N GLN A 96 6.33 17.10 5.79
CA GLN A 96 6.95 17.25 4.47
C GLN A 96 5.99 16.88 3.34
N PHE A 97 5.18 15.83 3.52
CA PHE A 97 4.15 15.45 2.56
C PHE A 97 3.13 16.59 2.38
N ILE A 98 2.54 17.06 3.47
CA ILE A 98 1.52 18.13 3.44
C ILE A 98 2.11 19.37 2.76
N ASN A 99 3.29 19.82 3.17
CA ASN A 99 3.94 20.99 2.59
C ASN A 99 4.18 20.85 1.08
N LYS A 100 4.49 19.64 0.60
CA LYS A 100 4.72 19.38 -0.83
C LYS A 100 3.43 19.27 -1.64
N TYR A 101 2.37 18.69 -1.08
CA TYR A 101 1.15 18.34 -1.81
C TYR A 101 -0.09 19.17 -1.48
N ARG A 102 -0.01 20.16 -0.57
CA ARG A 102 -1.15 20.99 -0.13
C ARG A 102 -1.94 21.66 -1.28
N HIS A 103 -1.29 21.91 -2.42
CA HIS A 103 -1.91 22.54 -3.59
C HIS A 103 -2.28 21.56 -4.72
N ILE A 104 -1.99 20.26 -4.55
CA ILE A 104 -2.23 19.25 -5.56
C ILE A 104 -3.59 18.61 -5.32
N LYS A 105 -4.43 18.63 -6.36
CA LYS A 105 -5.70 17.90 -6.34
C LYS A 105 -5.47 16.45 -6.73
N PHE A 106 -5.87 15.52 -5.87
CA PHE A 106 -5.90 14.12 -6.24
C PHE A 106 -6.90 13.91 -7.39
N PRO A 107 -6.53 13.08 -8.39
CA PRO A 107 -7.41 12.80 -9.51
C PRO A 107 -8.72 12.19 -9.00
N LYS A 108 -9.83 12.55 -9.64
CA LYS A 108 -11.12 11.92 -9.34
C LYS A 108 -11.04 10.42 -9.64
N PRO A 109 -11.75 9.57 -8.87
CA PRO A 109 -11.84 8.15 -9.17
C PRO A 109 -12.30 7.93 -10.62
N GLU A 110 -11.57 7.08 -11.34
CA GLU A 110 -11.84 6.76 -12.75
C GLU A 110 -11.85 5.23 -12.90
N ARG A 111 -13.04 4.65 -13.14
CA ARG A 111 -13.16 3.20 -13.32
C ARG A 111 -12.67 2.80 -14.70
N LYS A 112 -11.68 1.91 -14.75
CA LYS A 112 -11.16 1.30 -15.97
C LYS A 112 -11.46 -0.18 -16.00
N ARG A 113 -11.99 -0.65 -17.13
CA ARG A 113 -12.24 -2.06 -17.39
C ARG A 113 -11.08 -2.66 -18.18
N THR A 114 -10.62 -3.83 -17.77
CA THR A 114 -9.64 -4.64 -18.51
C THR A 114 -10.10 -6.09 -18.56
N LEU A 115 -9.60 -6.83 -19.55
CA LEU A 115 -9.71 -8.29 -19.57
C LEU A 115 -8.43 -8.88 -18.98
N LEU A 116 -8.57 -9.86 -18.10
CA LEU A 116 -7.46 -10.53 -17.42
C LEU A 116 -7.56 -12.04 -17.62
N HIS A 117 -6.51 -12.65 -18.15
CA HIS A 117 -6.37 -14.10 -18.12
C HIS A 117 -6.02 -14.56 -16.70
N VAL A 118 -6.77 -15.50 -16.16
CA VAL A 118 -6.56 -16.17 -14.86
C VAL A 118 -6.60 -17.68 -15.03
N GLU A 119 -6.23 -18.44 -14.00
CA GLU A 119 -6.33 -19.91 -14.01
C GLU A 119 -7.80 -20.33 -14.15
N ALA A 120 -8.09 -21.38 -14.93
CA ALA A 120 -9.46 -21.86 -15.10
C ALA A 120 -10.14 -22.16 -13.75
N GLY A 121 -11.39 -21.72 -13.60
CA GLY A 121 -12.16 -21.91 -12.36
C GLY A 121 -11.88 -20.89 -11.26
N THR A 122 -11.02 -19.88 -11.50
CA THR A 122 -10.77 -18.78 -10.56
C THR A 122 -12.07 -18.06 -10.18
N ILE A 123 -12.93 -17.75 -11.15
CA ILE A 123 -14.22 -17.09 -10.89
C ILE A 123 -15.14 -17.94 -10.05
N ASN A 124 -15.25 -19.23 -10.38
CA ASN A 124 -16.09 -20.16 -9.64
C ASN A 124 -15.60 -20.30 -8.19
N ASN A 125 -14.28 -20.24 -7.98
CA ASN A 125 -13.72 -20.29 -6.65
C ASN A 125 -14.00 -19.01 -5.85
N LEU A 126 -13.80 -17.83 -6.45
CA LEU A 126 -14.15 -16.55 -5.80
C LEU A 126 -15.64 -16.45 -5.47
N ALA A 127 -16.51 -16.97 -6.35
CA ALA A 127 -17.96 -16.94 -6.18
C ALA A 127 -18.47 -17.73 -4.96
N LYS A 128 -17.64 -18.61 -4.38
CA LYS A 128 -17.96 -19.29 -3.10
C LYS A 128 -17.92 -18.35 -1.90
N TYR A 129 -17.21 -17.22 -2.02
CA TYR A 129 -16.89 -16.34 -0.90
C TYR A 129 -17.35 -14.90 -1.13
N ILE A 130 -17.39 -14.45 -2.38
CA ILE A 130 -17.73 -13.08 -2.74
C ILE A 130 -18.84 -13.07 -3.77
N ASP A 131 -19.87 -12.28 -3.50
CA ASP A 131 -20.94 -12.04 -4.46
C ASP A 131 -20.38 -11.43 -5.76
N SER A 132 -21.01 -11.77 -6.89
CA SER A 132 -20.58 -11.32 -8.21
C SER A 132 -20.54 -9.79 -8.36
N TYR A 133 -21.45 -9.06 -7.72
CA TYR A 133 -21.53 -7.60 -7.74
C TYR A 133 -20.44 -6.94 -6.88
N GLU A 134 -19.98 -7.62 -5.82
CA GLU A 134 -18.97 -7.08 -4.91
C GLU A 134 -17.54 -7.45 -5.31
N ARG A 135 -17.36 -8.48 -6.14
CA ARG A 135 -16.05 -9.04 -6.51
C ARG A 135 -15.00 -8.00 -6.92
N ASN A 136 -15.35 -7.08 -7.82
CA ASN A 136 -14.41 -6.05 -8.27
C ASN A 136 -14.00 -5.10 -7.14
N LYS A 137 -14.93 -4.76 -6.26
CA LYS A 137 -14.68 -3.91 -5.09
C LYS A 137 -13.80 -4.64 -4.08
N THR A 138 -14.10 -5.90 -3.77
CA THR A 138 -13.28 -6.70 -2.83
C THR A 138 -11.86 -6.92 -3.34
N ILE A 139 -11.68 -7.19 -4.64
CA ILE A 139 -10.35 -7.30 -5.26
C ILE A 139 -9.60 -5.97 -5.13
N GLU A 140 -10.26 -4.85 -5.40
CA GLU A 140 -9.67 -3.52 -5.27
C GLU A 140 -9.24 -3.21 -3.83
N GLU A 141 -10.13 -3.38 -2.87
CA GLU A 141 -9.86 -3.14 -1.45
C GLU A 141 -8.69 -4.01 -0.98
N PHE A 142 -8.66 -5.29 -1.37
CA PHE A 142 -7.53 -6.17 -1.06
C PHE A 142 -6.21 -5.65 -1.64
N ILE A 143 -6.19 -5.27 -2.93
CA ILE A 143 -4.97 -4.74 -3.57
C ILE A 143 -4.46 -3.50 -2.85
N VAL A 144 -5.35 -2.58 -2.53
CA VAL A 144 -5.00 -1.28 -1.97
C VAL A 144 -4.60 -1.40 -0.50
N GLN A 145 -5.35 -2.18 0.29
CA GLN A 145 -5.22 -2.19 1.74
C GLN A 145 -4.37 -3.33 2.29
N GLU A 146 -4.36 -4.50 1.65
CA GLU A 146 -3.82 -5.74 2.25
C GLU A 146 -2.60 -6.30 1.48
N TYR A 147 -2.66 -6.24 0.16
CA TYR A 147 -1.71 -6.87 -0.73
C TYR A 147 -0.33 -6.18 -0.64
N SER A 148 0.70 -6.98 -0.40
CA SER A 148 2.08 -6.53 -0.22
C SER A 148 3.02 -7.02 -1.33
N GLY A 149 2.47 -7.51 -2.44
CA GLY A 149 3.22 -8.14 -3.52
C GLY A 149 3.32 -9.68 -3.39
N PRO A 150 3.89 -10.34 -4.40
CA PRO A 150 4.02 -11.79 -4.45
C PRO A 150 5.02 -12.36 -3.43
N HIS A 151 4.73 -13.58 -2.95
CA HIS A 151 5.59 -14.34 -2.03
C HIS A 151 6.47 -15.39 -2.73
N ILE A 152 6.68 -15.22 -4.04
CA ILE A 152 7.42 -16.13 -4.92
C ILE A 152 8.50 -15.35 -5.67
N THR A 153 9.31 -15.99 -6.50
CA THR A 153 10.28 -15.30 -7.35
C THR A 153 9.62 -14.68 -8.58
N ALA A 154 10.22 -13.63 -9.16
CA ALA A 154 9.76 -13.05 -10.42
C ALA A 154 9.73 -14.08 -11.58
N LYS A 155 10.64 -15.05 -11.57
CA LYS A 155 10.67 -16.13 -12.56
C LYS A 155 9.47 -17.06 -12.43
N GLU A 156 9.06 -17.40 -11.21
CA GLU A 156 7.89 -18.24 -10.94
C GLU A 156 6.59 -17.49 -11.23
N LEU A 157 6.49 -16.24 -10.81
CA LEU A 157 5.32 -15.41 -11.06
C LEU A 157 4.99 -15.32 -12.56
N LYS A 158 6.01 -15.15 -13.40
CA LYS A 158 5.87 -15.09 -14.87
C LYS A 158 5.42 -16.42 -15.50
N LYS A 159 5.53 -17.55 -14.79
CA LYS A 159 5.17 -18.88 -15.31
C LYS A 159 3.76 -19.33 -14.96
N ARG A 160 3.03 -18.64 -14.07
CA ARG A 160 1.74 -19.11 -13.52
C ARG A 160 0.62 -19.38 -14.53
N LEU A 161 0.70 -18.80 -15.72
CA LEU A 161 -0.32 -18.91 -16.78
C LEU A 161 -0.02 -19.95 -17.87
N ARG A 162 0.81 -20.96 -17.58
CA ARG A 162 1.22 -21.96 -18.59
C ARG A 162 0.19 -23.07 -18.87
N THR A 163 -0.95 -23.07 -18.19
CA THR A 163 -2.03 -24.07 -18.28
C THR A 163 -3.34 -23.44 -18.76
N GLU A 164 -4.43 -24.22 -18.76
CA GLU A 164 -5.78 -23.73 -19.09
C GLU A 164 -6.11 -22.42 -18.34
N SER A 165 -6.58 -21.43 -19.11
CA SER A 165 -6.89 -20.09 -18.61
C SER A 165 -8.29 -19.68 -19.00
N GLU A 166 -8.94 -18.92 -18.13
CA GLU A 166 -10.19 -18.22 -18.45
C GLU A 166 -9.95 -16.71 -18.50
N LEU A 167 -10.73 -16.01 -19.32
CA LEU A 167 -10.65 -14.57 -19.49
C LEU A 167 -11.75 -13.89 -18.69
N ILE A 168 -11.38 -13.01 -17.77
CA ILE A 168 -12.33 -12.39 -16.85
C ILE A 168 -12.32 -10.87 -17.00
N PRO A 169 -13.49 -10.21 -16.99
CA PRO A 169 -13.56 -8.75 -16.93
C PRO A 169 -13.27 -8.28 -15.50
N ILE A 170 -12.31 -7.36 -15.37
CA ILE A 170 -11.97 -6.71 -14.12
C ILE A 170 -12.14 -5.21 -14.30
N THR A 171 -12.87 -4.58 -13.39
CA THR A 171 -13.08 -3.14 -13.38
C THR A 171 -12.56 -2.56 -12.08
N LEU A 172 -11.48 -1.79 -12.15
CA LEU A 172 -10.81 -1.18 -11.00
C LEU A 172 -10.67 0.33 -11.21
N ASP A 173 -10.44 1.08 -10.15
CA ASP A 173 -10.00 2.45 -10.21
C ASP A 173 -8.66 2.56 -10.94
N ALA A 174 -8.48 3.61 -11.73
CA ALA A 174 -7.25 3.90 -12.44
C ALA A 174 -6.04 3.97 -11.49
N THR A 175 -6.25 4.46 -10.26
CA THR A 175 -5.20 4.53 -9.24
C THR A 175 -4.79 3.14 -8.75
N THR A 176 -5.74 2.20 -8.63
CA THR A 176 -5.44 0.80 -8.31
C THR A 176 -4.54 0.19 -9.38
N PHE A 177 -4.73 0.55 -10.65
CA PHE A 177 -3.84 0.11 -11.72
C PHE A 177 -2.43 0.70 -11.61
N LEU A 178 -2.30 1.97 -11.21
CA LEU A 178 -0.99 2.58 -10.94
C LEU A 178 -0.28 1.87 -9.77
N ILE A 179 -1.01 1.53 -8.70
CA ILE A 179 -0.45 0.77 -7.57
C ILE A 179 0.08 -0.59 -8.05
N LEU A 180 -0.67 -1.29 -8.91
CA LEU A 180 -0.24 -2.57 -9.47
C LEU A 180 1.00 -2.44 -10.38
N ASP A 181 1.13 -1.35 -11.14
CA ASP A 181 2.33 -1.06 -11.93
C ASP A 181 3.53 -0.82 -11.03
N GLU A 182 3.37 0.00 -9.99
CA GLU A 182 4.43 0.28 -9.02
C GLU A 182 4.91 -1.00 -8.33
N ILE A 183 3.99 -1.87 -7.93
CA ILE A 183 4.35 -3.18 -7.36
C ILE A 183 5.11 -4.03 -8.39
N ALA A 184 4.67 -4.03 -9.66
CA ALA A 184 5.34 -4.76 -10.72
C ALA A 184 6.78 -4.28 -10.93
N GLU A 185 6.99 -2.95 -11.03
CA GLU A 185 8.29 -2.31 -11.16
C GLU A 185 9.20 -2.63 -9.96
N GLU A 186 8.68 -2.51 -8.74
CA GLU A 186 9.40 -2.78 -7.50
C GLU A 186 9.73 -4.27 -7.30
N PHE A 187 9.01 -5.18 -7.96
CA PHE A 187 9.13 -6.61 -7.76
C PHE A 187 10.17 -7.26 -8.68
N GLY A 188 10.27 -6.83 -9.93
CA GLY A 188 11.37 -7.28 -10.78
C GLY A 188 11.21 -7.01 -12.27
N GLU A 189 12.30 -7.23 -12.99
CA GLU A 189 12.37 -6.95 -14.41
C GLU A 189 11.38 -7.79 -15.23
N ASN A 190 10.73 -7.12 -16.20
CA ASN A 190 9.73 -7.69 -17.09
C ASN A 190 8.49 -8.26 -16.36
N VAL A 191 8.28 -7.88 -15.10
CA VAL A 191 7.03 -8.16 -14.39
C VAL A 191 6.02 -7.11 -14.81
N LYS A 192 4.91 -7.55 -15.38
CA LYS A 192 3.78 -6.69 -15.79
C LYS A 192 2.68 -6.69 -14.74
N ARG A 193 1.90 -5.61 -14.66
CA ARG A 193 0.65 -5.47 -13.90
C ARG A 193 -0.23 -6.71 -13.87
N ALA A 194 -0.46 -7.33 -15.02
CA ALA A 194 -1.32 -8.51 -15.12
C ALA A 194 -0.81 -9.69 -14.28
N HIS A 195 0.51 -9.83 -14.10
CA HIS A 195 1.08 -10.84 -13.21
C HIS A 195 0.76 -10.54 -11.75
N ILE A 196 0.92 -9.29 -11.34
CA ILE A 196 0.63 -8.83 -9.98
C ILE A 196 -0.87 -8.96 -9.68
N LEU A 197 -1.72 -8.54 -10.61
CA LEU A 197 -3.18 -8.64 -10.44
C LEU A 197 -3.64 -10.09 -10.30
N ARG A 198 -3.11 -11.03 -11.08
CA ARG A 198 -3.38 -12.46 -10.91
C ARG A 198 -2.93 -12.98 -9.57
N ASP A 199 -1.72 -12.60 -9.16
CA ASP A 199 -1.20 -13.02 -7.86
C ASP A 199 -2.03 -12.45 -6.71
N ALA A 200 -2.47 -11.20 -6.79
CA ALA A 200 -3.39 -10.61 -5.81
C ALA A 200 -4.72 -11.37 -5.73
N ILE A 201 -5.32 -11.74 -6.86
CA ILE A 201 -6.55 -12.55 -6.89
C ILE A 201 -6.32 -13.95 -6.28
N ASN A 202 -5.19 -14.57 -6.58
CA ASN A 202 -4.83 -15.88 -6.03
C ASN A 202 -4.61 -15.80 -4.51
N GLN A 203 -3.90 -14.78 -4.02
CA GLN A 203 -3.68 -14.57 -2.59
C GLN A 203 -4.98 -14.24 -1.85
N LEU A 204 -5.86 -13.43 -2.45
CA LEU A 204 -7.20 -13.16 -1.90
C LEU A 204 -8.01 -14.46 -1.74
N SER A 205 -8.01 -15.31 -2.77
CA SER A 205 -8.69 -16.61 -2.73
C SER A 205 -8.12 -17.54 -1.65
N GLN A 206 -6.80 -17.54 -1.47
CA GLN A 206 -6.12 -18.30 -0.42
C GLN A 206 -6.47 -17.78 0.98
N GLY A 207 -6.61 -16.46 1.13
CA GLY A 207 -7.04 -15.83 2.38
C GLY A 207 -8.39 -16.37 2.87
N PHE A 208 -9.39 -16.47 1.99
CA PHE A 208 -10.69 -17.05 2.36
C PHE A 208 -10.60 -18.52 2.78
N ASN A 209 -9.79 -19.31 2.07
CA ASN A 209 -9.58 -20.72 2.42
C ASN A 209 -8.90 -20.89 3.77
N ALA A 210 -8.00 -19.98 4.16
CA ALA A 210 -7.34 -20.02 5.46
C ALA A 210 -8.32 -19.69 6.60
N SER A 211 -9.22 -18.71 6.40
CA SER A 211 -10.22 -18.31 7.40
C SER A 211 -11.30 -19.36 7.68
N LEU A 212 -11.51 -20.34 6.79
CA LEU A 212 -12.46 -21.46 7.00
C LEU A 212 -11.84 -22.65 7.75
N ASN A 213 -10.51 -22.72 7.83
CA ASN A 213 -9.80 -23.81 8.51
C ASN A 213 -9.25 -23.38 9.88
N MET A 214 -9.66 -22.21 10.37
CA MET A 214 -9.44 -21.72 11.73
C MET A 214 -10.75 -21.78 12.52
#